data_AF-A0A960TA49-F1
#
_entry.id   AF-A0A960TA49-F1
#
_cell.length_a   1.000
_cell.length_b   1.000
_cell.length_c   1.000
_cell.angle_alpha   90.00
_cell.angle_beta   90.00
_cell.angle_gamma   90.00
#
_symmetry.space_group_name_H-M   'P 1'
#
loop_
_entity.id
_entity.type
_entity.pdbx_description
1 polymer ?
#
loop_
_entity_poly.entity_id
_entity_poly.type
_entity_poly.pdbx_seq_one_letter_code
_entity_poly.pdbx_strand_id
1 'polypeptide(L)'
;MRFKCDSHSRPFVDDCGCGCEQTKKRVIRNYNQCGERSRNAEACIQIYKPVCGWKQDPSRCFSPNCKSSFANSCFACSDRTVVGYTDGACPN
;
A
#
# COMPACT_ATOMS: atom_id res chain seq x y z
N MET A 1 24.91 -14.53 -13.22
CA MET A 1 24.11 -13.57 -12.43
C MET A 1 22.98 -14.32 -11.74
N ARG A 2 22.78 -14.16 -10.43
CA ARG A 2 21.64 -14.74 -9.70
C ARG A 2 20.50 -13.72 -9.68
N PHE A 3 19.51 -13.89 -10.55
CA PHE A 3 18.27 -13.11 -10.49
C PHE A 3 17.48 -13.60 -9.28
N LYS A 4 17.21 -12.70 -8.32
CA LYS A 4 16.41 -13.01 -7.13
C LYS A 4 15.05 -12.32 -7.27
N CYS A 5 13.99 -13.10 -7.30
CA CYS A 5 12.63 -12.60 -7.12
C CYS A 5 12.35 -12.36 -5.63
N ASP A 6 11.32 -11.55 -5.35
CA ASP A 6 10.83 -11.38 -3.99
C ASP A 6 10.12 -12.66 -3.46
N SER A 7 9.78 -12.68 -2.18
CA SER A 7 9.12 -13.82 -1.53
C SER A 7 7.71 -14.16 -2.05
N HIS A 8 7.14 -13.33 -2.93
CA HIS A 8 5.80 -13.47 -3.47
C HIS A 8 5.78 -13.79 -4.97
N SER A 9 6.96 -13.91 -5.58
CA SER A 9 7.13 -14.11 -7.02
C SER A 9 8.09 -15.27 -7.28
N ARG A 10 7.87 -16.03 -8.35
CA ARG A 10 8.83 -17.04 -8.81
C ARG A 10 9.51 -16.56 -10.09
N PRO A 11 10.79 -16.90 -10.29
CA PRO A 11 11.44 -16.65 -11.57
C PRO A 11 10.78 -17.50 -12.65
N PHE A 12 10.59 -16.92 -13.83
CA PHE A 12 10.22 -17.64 -15.04
C PHE A 12 11.26 -17.36 -16.14
N VAL A 13 11.50 -18.36 -17.00
CA VAL A 13 12.35 -18.26 -18.18
C VAL A 13 11.65 -19.03 -19.29
N ASP A 14 11.36 -18.35 -20.38
CA ASP A 14 10.73 -18.91 -21.58
C ASP A 14 11.47 -18.42 -22.85
N ASP A 15 10.99 -18.83 -24.02
CA ASP A 15 11.59 -18.44 -25.31
C ASP A 15 11.48 -16.93 -25.59
N CYS A 16 10.64 -16.21 -24.85
CA CYS A 16 10.40 -14.77 -24.97
C CYS A 16 11.21 -13.94 -23.95
N GLY A 17 11.84 -14.58 -22.95
CA GLY A 17 12.74 -13.91 -22.02
C GLY A 17 12.74 -14.49 -20.61
N CYS A 18 13.15 -13.67 -19.64
CA CYS A 18 13.18 -14.04 -18.22
C CYS A 18 12.62 -12.93 -17.34
N GLY A 19 11.95 -13.30 -16.24
CA GLY A 19 11.33 -12.35 -15.32
C GLY A 19 10.84 -12.98 -14.01
N CYS A 20 10.06 -12.23 -13.23
CA CYS A 20 9.37 -12.72 -12.04
C CYS A 20 7.86 -12.72 -12.28
N GLU A 21 7.18 -13.83 -12.00
CA GLU A 21 5.73 -13.90 -12.01
C GLU A 21 5.15 -14.06 -10.59
N GLN A 22 4.02 -13.41 -10.31
CA GLN A 22 3.40 -13.43 -8.98
C GLN A 22 2.75 -14.79 -8.71
N THR A 23 3.21 -15.48 -7.66
CA THR A 23 2.67 -16.79 -7.27
C THR A 23 1.68 -16.71 -6.13
N LYS A 24 1.71 -15.62 -5.34
CA LYS A 24 0.80 -15.40 -4.22
C LYS A 24 0.38 -13.94 -4.16
N LYS A 25 -0.93 -13.69 -4.07
CA LYS A 25 -1.45 -12.35 -3.77
C LYS A 25 -0.92 -11.93 -2.40
N ARG A 26 -0.29 -10.75 -2.30
CA ARG A 26 0.12 -10.19 -1.01
C ARG A 26 -1.13 -9.85 -0.21
N VAL A 27 -1.57 -10.74 0.68
CA VAL A 27 -2.69 -10.46 1.58
C VAL A 27 -2.22 -9.46 2.62
N ILE A 28 -2.53 -8.19 2.41
CA ILE A 28 -2.21 -7.12 3.35
C ILE A 28 -3.20 -7.23 4.50
N ARG A 29 -2.72 -7.75 5.63
CA ARG A 29 -3.51 -7.85 6.85
C ARG A 29 -3.78 -6.43 7.38
N ASN A 30 -4.97 -6.21 7.92
CA ASN A 30 -5.41 -4.93 8.50
C ASN A 30 -5.46 -3.76 7.49
N TYR A 31 -5.76 -4.05 6.23
CA TYR A 31 -6.09 -3.01 5.26
C TYR A 31 -7.52 -2.51 5.48
N ASN A 32 -7.65 -1.22 5.73
CA ASN A 32 -8.91 -0.51 5.91
C ASN A 32 -9.15 0.40 4.71
N GLN A 33 -10.24 0.20 3.98
CA GLN A 33 -10.60 1.05 2.85
C GLN A 33 -11.20 2.38 3.34
N CYS A 34 -10.83 3.49 2.70
CA CYS A 34 -11.41 4.79 3.01
C CYS A 34 -12.84 4.89 2.47
N GLY A 35 -13.82 5.00 3.37
CA GLY A 35 -15.22 5.23 3.03
C GLY A 35 -15.52 6.71 2.73
N GLU A 36 -16.71 6.98 2.17
CA GLU A 36 -17.13 8.34 1.78
C GLU A 36 -17.13 9.32 2.95
N ARG A 37 -17.62 8.90 4.12
CA ARG A 37 -17.67 9.75 5.31
C ARG A 37 -16.28 10.24 5.74
N SER A 38 -15.29 9.37 5.69
CA SER A 38 -13.91 9.72 6.04
C SER A 38 -13.21 10.58 4.98
N ARG A 39 -13.63 10.47 3.71
CA ARG A 39 -13.10 11.30 2.60
C ARG A 39 -13.64 12.72 2.61
N ASN A 40 -14.91 12.87 2.99
CA ASN A 40 -15.60 14.14 3.06
C ASN A 40 -15.52 14.78 4.46
N ALA A 41 -14.59 14.34 5.30
CA ALA A 41 -14.33 14.98 6.58
C ALA A 41 -13.76 16.38 6.37
N GLU A 42 -14.48 17.41 6.81
CA GLU A 42 -14.05 18.81 6.74
C GLU A 42 -12.91 19.12 7.73
N ALA A 43 -12.87 18.37 8.85
CA ALA A 43 -11.85 18.51 9.87
C ALA A 43 -11.48 17.15 10.47
N CYS A 44 -10.20 17.00 10.83
CA CYS A 44 -9.67 15.83 11.50
C CYS A 44 -9.18 16.19 12.90
N ILE A 45 -9.47 15.33 13.87
CA ILE A 45 -8.91 15.46 15.22
C ILE A 45 -7.39 15.35 15.18
N GLN A 46 -6.70 16.15 15.99
CA GLN A 46 -5.24 16.13 16.11
C GLN A 46 -4.76 15.02 17.05
N ILE A 47 -5.17 13.78 16.76
CA ILE A 47 -4.65 12.59 17.45
C ILE A 47 -3.49 12.01 16.68
N TYR A 48 -2.42 11.63 17.38
CA TYR A 48 -1.31 10.90 16.78
C TYR A 48 -1.54 9.39 16.91
N LYS A 49 -2.00 8.77 15.82
CA LYS A 49 -2.21 7.33 15.65
C LYS A 49 -1.76 6.94 14.23
N PRO A 50 -0.45 6.82 13.98
CA PRO A 50 0.09 6.82 12.62
C PRO A 50 -0.44 5.67 11.77
N VAL A 51 -0.67 5.95 10.50
CA VAL A 51 -1.13 4.98 9.50
C VAL A 51 -0.34 5.13 8.21
N CYS A 52 -0.28 4.04 7.43
CA CYS A 52 0.28 4.03 6.10
C CYS A 52 -0.85 4.11 5.09
N GLY A 53 -1.01 5.27 4.45
CA GLY A 53 -2.00 5.50 3.40
C GLY A 53 -1.48 4.98 2.07
N TRP A 54 -2.29 4.16 1.41
CA TRP A 54 -1.99 3.54 0.12
C TRP A 54 -2.72 4.27 -1.00
N LYS A 55 -2.01 4.67 -2.06
CA LYS A 55 -2.59 5.36 -3.23
C LYS A 55 -3.12 4.41 -4.30
N GLN A 56 -2.84 3.12 -4.13
CA GLN A 56 -3.28 2.03 -4.99
C GLN A 56 -3.37 0.76 -4.16
N ASP A 57 -3.76 -0.36 -4.79
CA ASP A 57 -3.70 -1.68 -4.15
C ASP A 57 -2.30 -1.89 -3.53
N PRO A 58 -2.20 -2.12 -2.22
CA PRO A 58 -0.92 -2.26 -1.54
C PRO A 58 -0.08 -3.41 -2.11
N SER A 59 -0.71 -4.45 -2.67
CA SER A 59 -0.05 -5.58 -3.33
C SER A 59 0.68 -5.18 -4.61
N ARG A 60 0.28 -4.06 -5.22
CA ARG A 60 0.88 -3.50 -6.44
C ARG A 60 1.83 -2.35 -6.13
N CYS A 61 1.99 -1.99 -4.86
CA CYS A 61 2.77 -0.84 -4.45
C CYS A 61 4.24 -1.20 -4.28
N PHE A 62 5.02 -1.06 -5.36
CA PHE A 62 6.46 -1.36 -5.39
C PHE A 62 7.35 -0.11 -5.32
N SER A 63 6.78 1.09 -5.52
CA SER A 63 7.51 2.37 -5.48
C SER A 63 7.30 3.05 -4.12
N PRO A 64 8.26 3.83 -3.60
CA PRO A 64 8.00 4.67 -2.42
C PRO A 64 6.84 5.65 -2.63
N ASN A 65 6.55 6.05 -3.87
CA ASN A 65 5.54 7.06 -4.18
C ASN A 65 4.09 6.56 -4.07
N CYS A 66 3.85 5.25 -3.97
CA CYS A 66 2.50 4.68 -3.91
C CYS A 66 1.96 4.52 -2.49
N LYS A 67 2.73 4.92 -1.47
CA LYS A 67 2.31 4.94 -0.07
C LYS A 67 2.86 6.18 0.63
N SER A 68 2.20 6.64 1.69
CA SER A 68 2.66 7.79 2.47
C SER A 68 2.20 7.65 3.93
N SER A 69 3.05 8.08 4.87
CA SER A 69 2.71 8.04 6.30
C SER A 69 1.85 9.25 6.67
N PHE A 70 0.78 9.01 7.41
CA PHE A 70 -0.12 10.04 7.92
C PHE A 70 -0.22 9.96 9.44
N ALA A 71 -0.53 11.10 10.07
CA ALA A 71 -0.64 11.18 11.53
C ALA A 71 -1.79 10.32 12.10
N ASN A 72 -2.88 10.16 11.34
CA ASN A 72 -3.98 9.26 11.64
C ASN A 72 -4.81 8.90 10.40
N SER A 73 -5.77 7.98 10.58
CA SER A 73 -6.66 7.50 9.51
C SER A 73 -7.55 8.58 8.91
N CYS A 74 -7.94 9.60 9.67
CA CYS A 74 -8.71 10.72 9.14
C CYS A 74 -7.87 11.51 8.13
N PHE A 75 -6.66 11.92 8.50
CA PHE A 75 -5.76 12.62 7.59
C PHE A 75 -5.39 11.80 6.36
N ALA A 76 -5.24 10.47 6.52
CA ALA A 76 -5.02 9.58 5.39
C ALA A 76 -6.23 9.56 4.44
N CYS A 77 -7.44 9.38 4.97
CA CYS A 77 -8.63 9.26 4.13
C CYS A 77 -9.16 10.60 3.59
N SER A 78 -8.84 11.73 4.22
CA SER A 78 -9.12 13.06 3.67
C SER A 78 -8.31 13.37 2.41
N ASP A 79 -7.16 12.72 2.24
CA ASP A 79 -6.39 12.80 1.00
C ASP A 79 -7.08 11.99 -0.10
N ARG A 80 -7.54 12.67 -1.15
CA ARG A 80 -8.26 12.06 -2.29
C ARG A 80 -7.42 11.05 -3.06
N THR A 81 -6.09 11.12 -2.96
CA THR A 81 -5.17 10.18 -3.62
C THR A 81 -5.06 8.85 -2.87
N VAL A 82 -5.46 8.79 -1.60
CA VAL A 82 -5.40 7.57 -0.78
C VAL A 82 -6.67 6.74 -1.00
N VAL A 83 -6.50 5.45 -1.25
CA VAL A 83 -7.61 4.48 -1.42
C VAL A 83 -7.99 3.81 -0.10
N GLY A 84 -7.00 3.60 0.76
CA GLY A 84 -7.14 2.96 2.07
C GLY A 84 -5.84 3.06 2.86
N TYR A 85 -5.83 2.52 4.07
CA TYR A 85 -4.70 2.59 4.98
C TYR A 85 -4.49 1.29 5.74
N THR A 86 -3.28 1.12 6.27
CA THR A 86 -2.95 0.09 7.27
C THR A 86 -2.46 0.77 8.53
N ASP A 87 -2.61 0.11 9.67
CA ASP A 87 -2.13 0.64 10.94
C ASP A 87 -0.59 0.71 10.98
N GLY A 88 -0.06 1.75 11.63
CA GLY A 88 1.37 2.03 11.72
C GLY A 88 1.90 2.86 10.55
N ALA A 89 3.05 3.50 10.76
CA ALA A 89 3.73 4.25 9.69
C ALA A 89 4.15 3.33 8.54
N CYS A 90 4.30 3.89 7.33
CA CYS A 90 4.77 3.11 6.20
C CYS A 90 6.18 2.55 6.45
N PRO A 91 6.44 1.27 6.13
CA PRO A 91 7.79 0.73 6.22
C PRO A 91 8.69 1.42 5.20
N ASN A 92 9.91 1.79 5.61
CA ASN A 92 10.95 2.33 4.74
C ASN A 92 11.39 1.29 3.70
#